data_AF-N8WDV4-F1
#
_entry.id   AF-N8WDV4-F1
#
_cell.length_a   1.000
_cell.length_b   1.000
_cell.length_c   1.000
_cell.angle_alpha   90.00
_cell.angle_beta   90.00
_cell.angle_gamma   90.00
#
_symmetry.space_group_name_H-M   'P 1'
#
loop_
_entity.id
_entity.type
_entity.pdbx_description
1 polymer ?
#
loop_
_entity_poly.entity_id
_entity_poly.type
_entity_poly.pdbx_seq_one_letter_code
_entity_poly.pdbx_strand_id
1 'polypeptide(L)'
;MNKYLLSMLLGLSLLGNIQHAFASPAQSKSIKELIKLTDLEHVLNTSLDEMQPTLDLEAENILLRVLGKDELTTTQEHLAVLELSQLLKETSSKMFARPETIQAIEKIYSDALSEEEVQAYLKFLKTPEGQSINQKTLQITTHVFQYMNNISQKTLSDPEQSSQLKEQFLTIIKPLIQEE
;
A
#
# COMPACT_ATOMS: atom_id res chain seq x y z
N MET A 1 52.07 47.20 -6.27
CA MET A 1 50.97 46.74 -5.39
C MET A 1 49.72 46.37 -6.20
N ASN A 2 49.84 45.59 -7.29
CA ASN A 2 48.69 45.37 -8.21
C ASN A 2 48.64 43.99 -8.90
N LYS A 3 49.56 43.06 -8.60
CA LYS A 3 49.55 41.70 -9.16
C LYS A 3 48.87 40.66 -8.27
N TYR A 4 48.85 40.89 -6.95
CA TYR A 4 48.23 39.98 -5.98
C TYR A 4 46.71 40.18 -5.85
N LEU A 5 46.21 41.40 -6.09
CA LEU A 5 44.76 41.70 -6.11
C LEU A 5 44.05 41.04 -7.31
N LEU A 6 44.69 41.01 -8.48
CA LEU A 6 44.15 40.36 -9.68
C LEU A 6 44.12 38.83 -9.51
N SER A 7 45.15 38.26 -8.86
CA SER A 7 45.22 36.82 -8.57
C SER A 7 44.21 36.37 -7.50
N MET A 8 43.79 37.27 -6.60
CA MET A 8 42.78 36.98 -5.58
C MET A 8 41.35 37.06 -6.13
N LEU A 9 41.10 37.91 -7.14
CA LEU A 9 39.82 38.02 -7.83
C LEU A 9 39.54 36.84 -8.78
N LEU A 10 40.57 36.22 -9.36
CA LEU A 10 40.44 35.01 -10.21
C LEU A 10 40.27 33.70 -9.41
N GLY A 11 40.60 33.70 -8.11
CA GLY A 11 40.44 32.53 -7.23
C GLY A 11 39.01 32.36 -6.68
N LEU A 12 38.20 33.42 -6.67
CA LEU A 12 36.87 33.42 -6.04
C LEU A 12 35.74 32.96 -6.98
N SER A 13 35.97 32.88 -8.29
CA SER A 13 34.98 32.45 -9.28
C SER A 13 34.85 30.92 -9.43
N LEU A 14 35.63 30.12 -8.69
CA LEU A 14 35.61 28.65 -8.77
C LEU A 14 34.78 27.97 -7.67
N LEU A 15 34.16 28.71 -6.76
CA LEU A 15 33.31 28.17 -5.68
C LEU A 15 31.80 28.20 -5.97
N GLY A 16 31.41 28.59 -7.20
CA GLY A 16 30.02 28.90 -7.56
C GLY A 16 29.20 27.79 -8.21
N ASN A 17 29.61 26.51 -8.14
CA ASN A 17 28.82 25.40 -8.66
C ASN A 17 28.63 24.31 -7.61
N ILE A 18 28.02 24.66 -6.48
CA ILE A 18 27.19 23.67 -5.79
C ILE A 18 25.95 23.54 -6.67
N GLN A 19 26.05 22.72 -7.72
CA GLN A 19 24.87 22.24 -8.42
C GLN A 19 24.08 21.48 -7.36
N HIS A 20 23.04 22.12 -6.81
CA HIS A 20 21.95 21.38 -6.22
C HIS A 20 21.43 20.50 -7.34
N ALA A 21 21.90 19.25 -7.39
CA ALA A 21 21.39 18.22 -8.25
C ALA A 21 19.98 17.94 -7.75
N PHE A 22 19.03 18.78 -8.18
CA PHE A 22 17.62 18.44 -8.11
C PHE A 22 17.48 17.22 -9.01
N ALA A 23 17.24 16.08 -8.36
CA ALA A 23 16.96 14.83 -9.04
C ALA A 23 15.84 15.09 -10.05
N SER A 24 16.04 14.62 -11.29
CA SER A 24 15.11 14.96 -12.36
C SER A 24 13.77 14.25 -12.13
N PRO A 25 12.63 14.83 -12.53
CA PRO A 25 11.34 14.15 -12.40
C PRO A 25 11.36 12.83 -13.15
N ALA A 26 10.79 11.77 -12.57
CA ALA A 26 10.71 10.49 -13.23
C ALA A 26 9.97 10.57 -14.57
N GLN A 27 10.53 9.90 -15.57
CA GLN A 27 9.99 9.85 -16.92
C GLN A 27 8.90 8.77 -16.99
N SER A 28 7.78 9.09 -17.65
CA SER A 28 6.67 8.14 -17.83
C SER A 28 7.11 6.80 -18.42
N LYS A 29 8.09 6.80 -19.33
CA LYS A 29 8.64 5.56 -19.90
C LYS A 29 9.34 4.70 -18.86
N SER A 30 10.18 5.30 -18.01
CA SER A 30 10.94 4.62 -16.97
C SER A 30 10.01 4.06 -15.90
N ILE A 31 8.97 4.81 -15.52
CA ILE A 31 7.93 4.36 -14.59
C ILE A 31 7.14 3.16 -15.13
N LYS A 32 6.76 3.18 -16.42
CA LYS A 32 6.08 2.05 -17.05
C LYS A 32 6.95 0.80 -17.10
N GLU A 33 8.24 0.95 -17.39
CA GLU A 33 9.19 -0.17 -17.33
C GLU A 33 9.32 -0.69 -15.90
N LEU A 34 9.37 0.21 -14.90
CA LEU A 34 9.48 -0.15 -13.50
C LEU A 34 8.29 -0.98 -13.04
N ILE A 35 7.07 -0.48 -13.26
CA ILE A 35 5.83 -1.19 -12.90
C ILE A 35 5.76 -2.56 -13.56
N LYS A 36 6.16 -2.65 -14.84
CA LYS A 36 6.22 -3.93 -15.55
C LYS A 36 7.22 -4.90 -14.90
N LEU A 37 8.43 -4.45 -14.56
CA LEU A 37 9.45 -5.31 -13.96
C LEU A 37 9.17 -5.66 -12.49
N THR A 38 8.39 -4.84 -11.78
CA THR A 38 7.92 -5.20 -10.43
C THR A 38 6.92 -6.35 -10.43
N ASP A 39 6.38 -6.73 -11.60
CA ASP A 39 5.40 -7.80 -11.76
C ASP A 39 4.15 -7.59 -10.87
N LEU A 40 3.68 -6.33 -10.86
CA LEU A 40 2.66 -5.88 -9.91
C LEU A 40 1.34 -6.66 -10.03
N GLU A 41 0.94 -7.03 -11.24
CA GLU A 41 -0.28 -7.82 -11.46
C GLU A 41 -0.18 -9.20 -10.78
N HIS A 42 0.95 -9.88 -10.93
CA HIS A 42 1.16 -11.17 -10.27
C HIS A 42 1.14 -11.02 -8.75
N VAL A 43 1.88 -10.04 -8.21
CA VAL A 43 1.95 -9.79 -6.77
C VAL A 43 0.57 -9.46 -6.17
N LEU A 44 -0.23 -8.64 -6.85
CA LEU A 44 -1.57 -8.29 -6.40
C LEU A 44 -2.51 -9.52 -6.41
N ASN A 45 -2.47 -10.33 -7.47
CA ASN A 45 -3.27 -11.54 -7.54
C ASN A 45 -2.86 -12.56 -6.46
N THR A 46 -1.56 -12.78 -6.24
CA THR A 46 -1.07 -13.63 -5.15
C THR A 46 -1.46 -13.07 -3.78
N SER A 47 -1.43 -11.76 -3.59
CA SER A 47 -1.90 -11.15 -2.33
C SER A 47 -3.40 -11.39 -2.12
N LEU A 48 -4.21 -11.34 -3.18
CA LEU A 48 -5.64 -11.69 -3.09
C LEU A 48 -5.85 -13.18 -2.76
N ASP A 49 -5.01 -14.07 -3.29
CA ASP A 49 -5.03 -15.50 -2.92
C ASP A 49 -4.70 -15.70 -1.43
N GLU A 50 -3.65 -15.03 -0.94
CA GLU A 50 -3.26 -15.07 0.47
C GLU A 50 -4.32 -14.46 1.40
N MET A 51 -5.10 -13.49 0.90
CA MET A 51 -6.20 -12.85 1.63
C MET A 51 -7.51 -13.65 1.64
N GLN A 52 -7.57 -14.83 1.00
CA GLN A 52 -8.79 -15.64 0.90
C GLN A 52 -9.53 -15.82 2.24
N PRO A 53 -8.88 -16.14 3.38
CA PRO A 53 -9.60 -16.28 4.66
C PRO A 53 -10.27 -14.99 5.13
N THR A 54 -9.71 -13.83 4.80
CA THR A 54 -10.31 -12.53 5.12
C THR A 54 -11.52 -12.25 4.24
N LEU A 55 -11.45 -12.63 2.95
CA LEU A 55 -12.56 -12.51 2.01
C LEU A 55 -13.72 -13.44 2.39
N ASP A 56 -13.41 -14.66 2.85
CA ASP A 56 -14.40 -15.63 3.33
C ASP A 56 -15.16 -15.07 4.54
N LEU A 57 -14.44 -14.50 5.50
CA LEU A 57 -15.03 -13.87 6.69
C LEU A 57 -15.90 -12.66 6.32
N GLU A 58 -15.44 -11.81 5.39
CA GLU A 58 -16.24 -10.67 4.94
C GLU A 58 -17.51 -11.11 4.19
N ALA A 59 -17.40 -12.15 3.35
CA ALA A 59 -18.55 -12.74 2.66
C ALA A 59 -19.59 -13.28 3.66
N GLU A 60 -19.16 -13.99 4.70
CA GLU A 60 -20.05 -14.45 5.77
C GLU A 60 -20.72 -13.27 6.50
N ASN A 61 -19.96 -12.24 6.88
CA ASN A 61 -20.50 -11.04 7.55
C ASN A 61 -21.51 -10.28 6.69
N ILE A 62 -21.29 -10.20 5.38
CA ILE A 62 -22.25 -9.61 4.44
C ILE A 62 -23.52 -10.46 4.40
N LEU A 63 -23.39 -11.78 4.28
CA LEU A 63 -24.53 -12.68 4.17
C LEU A 63 -25.38 -12.67 5.45
N LEU A 64 -24.76 -12.72 6.63
CA LEU A 64 -25.43 -12.60 7.93
C LEU A 64 -26.25 -11.31 8.04
N ARG A 65 -25.66 -10.19 7.64
CA ARG A 65 -26.31 -8.87 7.68
C ARG A 65 -27.48 -8.77 6.71
N VAL A 66 -27.33 -9.30 5.49
CA VAL A 66 -28.37 -9.29 4.46
C VAL A 66 -29.55 -10.19 4.87
N LEU A 67 -29.28 -11.33 5.49
CA LEU A 67 -30.30 -12.25 5.97
C LEU A 67 -30.88 -11.87 7.34
N GLY A 68 -30.24 -10.95 8.07
CA GLY A 68 -30.62 -10.58 9.43
C GLY A 68 -30.46 -11.73 10.43
N LYS A 69 -29.39 -12.53 10.30
CA LYS A 69 -29.11 -13.69 11.15
C LYS A 69 -27.82 -13.49 11.94
N ASP A 70 -27.76 -14.11 13.11
CA ASP A 70 -26.54 -14.15 13.93
C ASP A 70 -25.59 -15.28 13.48
N GLU A 71 -26.12 -16.34 12.87
CA GLU A 71 -25.34 -17.47 12.37
C GLU A 71 -25.93 -18.08 11.07
N LEU A 72 -25.06 -18.67 10.26
CA LEU A 72 -25.43 -19.47 9.10
C LEU A 72 -25.75 -20.90 9.57
N THR A 73 -26.85 -21.46 9.11
CA THR A 73 -27.38 -22.74 9.65
C THR A 73 -27.65 -23.79 8.58
N THR A 74 -27.51 -23.43 7.29
CA THR A 74 -27.79 -24.33 6.17
C THR A 74 -26.58 -24.49 5.25
N THR A 75 -26.49 -25.65 4.58
CA THR A 75 -25.47 -25.88 3.55
C THR A 75 -25.53 -24.83 2.44
N GLN A 76 -26.73 -24.38 2.05
CA GLN A 76 -26.89 -23.39 0.98
C GLN A 76 -26.30 -22.03 1.36
N GLU A 77 -26.44 -21.62 2.62
CA GLU A 77 -25.84 -20.39 3.13
C GLU A 77 -24.31 -20.47 3.10
N HIS A 78 -23.72 -21.59 3.55
CA HIS A 78 -22.27 -21.77 3.47
C HIS A 78 -21.74 -21.85 2.03
N LEU A 79 -22.49 -22.43 1.09
CA LEU A 79 -22.14 -22.38 -0.33
C LEU A 79 -22.19 -20.95 -0.88
N ALA A 80 -23.19 -20.15 -0.47
CA ALA A 80 -23.29 -18.76 -0.86
C ALA A 80 -22.11 -17.91 -0.34
N VAL A 81 -21.55 -18.23 0.84
CA VAL A 81 -20.31 -17.60 1.33
C VAL A 81 -19.16 -17.84 0.37
N LEU A 82 -18.96 -19.07 -0.10
CA LEU A 82 -17.88 -19.39 -1.05
C LEU A 82 -18.03 -18.63 -2.37
N GLU A 83 -19.26 -18.59 -2.91
CA GLU A 83 -19.56 -17.85 -4.14
C GLU A 83 -19.34 -16.34 -3.98
N LEU A 84 -19.81 -15.77 -2.86
CA LEU A 84 -19.64 -14.36 -2.57
C LEU A 84 -18.17 -14.00 -2.35
N SER A 85 -17.41 -14.84 -1.63
CA SER A 85 -15.98 -14.63 -1.40
C SER A 85 -15.20 -14.63 -2.72
N GLN A 86 -15.50 -15.57 -3.62
CA GLN A 86 -14.94 -15.61 -4.96
C GLN A 86 -15.32 -14.37 -5.77
N LEU A 87 -16.57 -13.91 -5.68
CA LEU A 87 -17.02 -12.69 -6.33
C LEU A 87 -16.26 -11.45 -5.82
N LEU A 88 -16.03 -11.34 -4.50
CA LEU A 88 -15.23 -10.25 -3.90
C LEU A 88 -13.80 -10.26 -4.44
N LYS A 89 -13.17 -11.43 -4.50
CA LYS A 89 -11.82 -11.62 -5.05
C LYS A 89 -11.73 -11.19 -6.52
N GLU A 90 -12.64 -11.69 -7.36
CA GLU A 90 -12.65 -11.36 -8.79
C GLU A 90 -12.93 -9.88 -9.04
N THR A 91 -13.83 -9.30 -8.26
CA THR A 91 -14.15 -7.87 -8.34
C THR A 91 -12.92 -7.03 -7.99
N SER A 92 -12.18 -7.43 -6.96
CA SER A 92 -10.93 -6.78 -6.55
C SER A 92 -9.84 -6.89 -7.63
N SER A 93 -9.63 -8.08 -8.19
CA SER A 93 -8.66 -8.30 -9.28
C SER A 93 -9.01 -7.45 -10.51
N LYS A 94 -10.29 -7.42 -10.92
CA LYS A 94 -10.77 -6.58 -12.05
C LYS A 94 -10.57 -5.09 -11.78
N MET A 95 -10.68 -4.65 -10.52
CA MET A 95 -10.43 -3.25 -10.15
C MET A 95 -8.96 -2.85 -10.38
N PHE A 96 -8.02 -3.72 -10.04
CA PHE A 96 -6.58 -3.45 -10.26
C PHE A 96 -6.21 -3.39 -11.74
N ALA A 97 -6.86 -4.20 -12.58
CA ALA A 97 -6.61 -4.22 -14.02
C ALA A 97 -7.19 -3.00 -14.78
N ARG A 98 -7.95 -2.12 -14.12
CA ARG A 98 -8.57 -0.98 -14.82
C ARG A 98 -7.53 0.08 -15.21
N PRO A 99 -7.66 0.71 -16.39
CA PRO A 99 -6.70 1.71 -16.85
C PRO A 99 -6.51 2.88 -15.88
N GLU A 100 -7.59 3.36 -15.24
CA GLU A 100 -7.54 4.44 -14.26
C GLU A 100 -6.72 4.06 -13.02
N THR A 101 -6.78 2.80 -12.59
CA THR A 101 -6.01 2.29 -11.46
C THR A 101 -4.52 2.23 -11.81
N ILE A 102 -4.19 1.71 -13.00
CA ILE A 102 -2.81 1.66 -13.49
C ILE A 102 -2.22 3.07 -13.62
N GLN A 103 -2.99 4.03 -14.15
CA GLN A 103 -2.56 5.43 -14.23
C GLN A 103 -2.34 6.05 -12.85
N ALA A 104 -3.20 5.75 -11.87
CA ALA A 104 -3.01 6.22 -10.49
C ALA A 104 -1.72 5.63 -9.89
N ILE A 105 -1.42 4.35 -10.14
CA ILE A 105 -0.18 3.71 -9.70
C ILE A 105 1.04 4.36 -10.38
N GLU A 106 1.00 4.57 -11.69
CA GLU A 106 2.05 5.31 -12.43
C GLU A 106 2.30 6.68 -11.80
N LYS A 107 1.24 7.40 -11.42
CA LYS A 107 1.36 8.69 -10.76
C LYS A 107 2.02 8.58 -9.38
N ILE A 108 1.62 7.60 -8.56
CA ILE A 108 2.21 7.39 -7.22
C ILE A 108 3.72 7.20 -7.32
N TYR A 109 4.19 6.34 -8.24
CA TYR A 109 5.62 6.15 -8.46
C TYR A 109 6.30 7.43 -8.98
N SER A 110 5.66 8.16 -9.89
CA SER A 110 6.22 9.40 -10.47
C SER A 110 6.34 10.52 -9.44
N ASP A 111 5.42 10.58 -8.47
CA ASP A 111 5.43 11.58 -7.40
C ASP A 111 6.45 11.23 -6.30
N ALA A 112 6.72 9.94 -6.10
CA ALA A 112 7.56 9.45 -5.01
C ALA A 112 9.05 9.30 -5.38
N LEU A 113 9.35 9.07 -6.66
CA LEU A 113 10.70 8.77 -7.12
C LEU A 113 11.18 9.79 -8.15
N SER A 114 12.44 10.14 -8.05
CA SER A 114 13.18 10.79 -9.13
C SER A 114 13.54 9.81 -10.25
N GLU A 115 13.91 10.33 -11.43
CA GLU A 115 14.38 9.50 -12.54
C GLU A 115 15.63 8.69 -12.16
N GLU A 116 16.55 9.28 -11.39
CA GLU A 116 17.78 8.61 -10.99
C GLU A 116 17.49 7.41 -10.06
N GLU A 117 16.52 7.55 -9.14
CA GLU A 117 16.06 6.46 -8.28
C GLU A 117 15.33 5.38 -9.07
N VAL A 118 14.49 5.76 -10.04
CA VAL A 118 13.81 4.82 -10.94
C VAL A 118 14.83 4.01 -11.74
N GLN A 119 15.86 4.64 -12.30
CA GLN A 119 16.91 3.94 -13.04
C GLN A 119 17.74 3.01 -12.15
N ALA A 120 18.04 3.44 -10.91
CA ALA A 120 18.71 2.57 -9.94
C ALA A 120 17.84 1.34 -9.60
N TYR A 121 16.55 1.54 -9.40
CA TYR A 121 15.61 0.47 -9.10
C TYR A 121 15.44 -0.49 -10.30
N LEU A 122 15.30 0.04 -11.51
CA LEU A 122 15.29 -0.76 -12.74
C LEU A 122 16.54 -1.62 -12.88
N LYS A 123 17.72 -1.08 -12.59
CA LYS A 123 18.97 -1.83 -12.62
C LYS A 123 18.97 -2.97 -11.60
N PHE A 124 18.43 -2.74 -10.41
CA PHE A 124 18.28 -3.77 -9.38
C PHE A 124 17.29 -4.87 -9.82
N LEU A 125 16.10 -4.50 -10.31
CA LEU A 125 15.08 -5.47 -10.74
C LEU A 125 15.48 -6.30 -11.96
N LYS A 126 16.46 -5.84 -12.74
CA LYS A 126 17.02 -6.60 -13.87
C LYS A 126 17.89 -7.78 -13.42
N THR A 127 18.25 -7.89 -12.13
CA THR A 127 18.92 -9.09 -11.62
C THR A 127 17.88 -10.09 -11.07
N PRO A 128 18.13 -11.40 -11.16
CA PRO A 128 17.24 -12.41 -10.59
C PRO A 128 16.99 -12.22 -9.08
N GLU A 129 18.04 -11.82 -8.34
CA GLU A 129 17.95 -11.56 -6.91
C GLU A 129 17.10 -10.32 -6.63
N GLY A 130 17.27 -9.25 -7.42
CA GLY A 130 16.51 -8.02 -7.22
C GLY A 130 15.03 -8.22 -7.52
N GLN A 131 14.69 -8.96 -8.57
CA GLN A 131 13.31 -9.35 -8.85
C GLN A 131 12.72 -10.20 -7.71
N SER A 132 13.46 -11.21 -7.23
CA SER A 132 13.00 -12.08 -6.13
C SER A 132 12.82 -11.31 -4.81
N ILE A 133 13.76 -10.43 -4.47
CA ILE A 133 13.66 -9.58 -3.28
C ILE A 133 12.45 -8.66 -3.40
N ASN A 134 12.20 -8.07 -4.57
CA ASN A 134 11.06 -7.19 -4.78
C ASN A 134 9.73 -7.91 -4.55
N GLN A 135 9.53 -9.07 -5.18
CA GLN A 135 8.32 -9.87 -5.01
C GLN A 135 8.10 -10.26 -3.54
N LYS A 136 9.14 -10.77 -2.88
CA LYS A 136 9.06 -11.16 -1.46
C LYS A 136 8.82 -9.98 -0.53
N THR A 137 9.39 -8.80 -0.81
CA THR A 137 9.20 -7.60 0.01
C THR A 137 7.75 -7.15 -0.01
N LEU A 138 7.10 -7.22 -1.17
CA LEU A 138 5.68 -6.91 -1.30
C LEU A 138 4.81 -7.93 -0.52
N GLN A 139 5.10 -9.23 -0.63
CA GLN A 139 4.42 -10.27 0.17
C GLN A 139 4.65 -10.12 1.68
N ILE A 140 5.88 -9.85 2.11
CA ILE A 140 6.20 -9.59 3.53
C ILE A 140 5.35 -8.42 4.04
N THR A 141 5.25 -7.35 3.24
CA THR A 141 4.43 -6.19 3.59
C THR A 141 2.96 -6.57 3.74
N THR A 142 2.40 -7.36 2.80
CA THR A 142 1.04 -7.90 2.89
C THR A 142 0.83 -8.73 4.17
N HIS A 143 1.72 -9.68 4.47
CA HIS A 143 1.63 -10.50 5.67
C HIS A 143 1.72 -9.68 6.97
N VAL A 144 2.57 -8.66 7.01
CA VAL A 144 2.65 -7.74 8.16
C VAL A 144 1.32 -7.01 8.34
N PHE A 145 0.73 -6.45 7.27
CA PHE A 145 -0.58 -5.80 7.35
C PHE A 145 -1.70 -6.75 7.81
N GLN A 146 -1.72 -7.97 7.28
CA GLN A 146 -2.69 -8.99 7.70
C GLN A 146 -2.55 -9.33 9.20
N TYR A 147 -1.32 -9.50 9.68
CA TYR A 147 -1.05 -9.75 11.09
C TYR A 147 -1.54 -8.60 11.97
N MET A 148 -1.25 -7.35 11.56
CA MET A 148 -1.71 -6.15 12.29
C MET A 148 -3.25 -6.06 12.31
N ASN A 149 -3.93 -6.36 11.21
CA ASN A 149 -5.39 -6.43 11.16
C ASN A 149 -5.95 -7.52 12.09
N ASN A 150 -5.31 -8.69 12.13
CA ASN A 150 -5.70 -9.78 13.04
C ASN A 150 -5.54 -9.38 14.52
N ILE A 151 -4.45 -8.70 14.87
CA ILE A 151 -4.26 -8.16 16.22
C ILE A 151 -5.37 -7.17 16.54
N SER A 152 -5.63 -6.20 15.65
CA SER A 152 -6.68 -5.19 15.87
C SER A 152 -8.04 -5.82 16.17
N GLN A 153 -8.45 -6.82 15.38
CA GLN A 153 -9.69 -7.57 15.58
C GLN A 153 -9.71 -8.32 16.92
N LYS A 154 -8.59 -8.94 17.31
CA LYS A 154 -8.46 -9.63 18.60
C LYS A 154 -8.53 -8.66 19.77
N THR A 155 -7.89 -7.50 19.67
CA THR A 155 -7.93 -6.46 20.71
C THR A 155 -9.35 -5.92 20.91
N LEU A 156 -10.12 -5.73 19.85
CA LEU A 156 -11.51 -5.29 19.96
C LEU A 156 -12.44 -6.37 20.57
N SER A 157 -12.11 -7.64 20.33
CA SER A 157 -12.84 -8.80 20.86
C SER A 157 -12.41 -9.22 22.27
N ASP A 158 -11.27 -8.73 22.76
CA ASP A 158 -10.77 -9.02 24.11
C ASP A 158 -11.60 -8.25 25.15
N PRO A 159 -12.23 -8.92 26.13
CA PRO A 159 -13.15 -8.26 27.05
C PRO A 159 -12.52 -7.14 27.90
N GLU A 160 -11.26 -7.29 28.31
CA GLU A 160 -10.57 -6.32 29.15
C GLU A 160 -10.20 -5.07 28.34
N GLN A 161 -9.56 -5.29 27.18
CA GLN A 161 -9.18 -4.21 26.26
C GLN A 161 -10.42 -3.49 25.69
N SER A 162 -11.46 -4.24 25.35
CA SER A 162 -12.72 -3.70 24.84
C SER A 162 -13.43 -2.83 25.87
N SER A 163 -13.43 -3.23 27.15
CA SER A 163 -13.99 -2.42 28.23
C SER A 163 -13.23 -1.11 28.43
N GLN A 164 -11.89 -1.16 28.44
CA GLN A 164 -11.06 0.04 28.56
C GLN A 164 -11.25 0.99 27.36
N LEU A 165 -11.27 0.44 26.15
CA LEU A 165 -11.53 1.21 24.93
C LEU A 165 -12.92 1.84 24.95
N LYS A 166 -13.95 1.12 25.41
CA LYS A 166 -15.31 1.64 25.55
C LYS A 166 -15.37 2.81 26.53
N GLU A 167 -14.68 2.72 27.66
CA GLU A 167 -14.62 3.81 28.65
C GLU A 167 -13.95 5.06 28.06
N GLN A 168 -12.84 4.89 27.35
CA GLN A 168 -12.16 5.98 26.64
C GLN A 168 -13.04 6.59 25.56
N PHE A 169 -13.71 5.74 24.77
CA PHE A 169 -14.65 6.18 23.74
C PHE A 169 -15.78 7.01 24.35
N LEU A 170 -16.42 6.51 25.42
CA LEU A 170 -17.48 7.21 26.14
C LEU A 170 -16.99 8.56 26.68
N THR A 171 -15.76 8.65 27.17
CA THR A 171 -15.15 9.90 27.63
C THR A 171 -15.03 10.92 26.51
N ILE A 172 -14.65 10.48 25.30
CA ILE A 172 -14.52 11.33 24.11
C ILE A 172 -15.89 11.82 23.63
N ILE A 173 -16.89 10.94 23.59
CA ILE A 173 -18.21 11.30 23.04
C ILE A 173 -19.10 12.03 24.06
N LYS A 174 -18.86 11.89 25.37
CA LYS A 174 -19.68 12.49 26.43
C LYS A 174 -20.00 13.99 26.24
N PRO A 175 -19.07 14.88 25.84
CA PRO A 175 -19.38 16.28 25.59
C PRO A 175 -20.32 16.50 24.39
N LEU A 176 -20.30 15.61 23.39
CA LEU A 176 -21.13 15.69 22.18
C LEU A 176 -22.60 15.31 22.44
N ILE A 177 -22.85 14.61 23.56
CA ILE A 177 -24.18 14.15 23.97
C ILE A 177 -24.75 15.00 25.11
N GLN A 178 -24.00 15.99 25.62
CA GLN A 178 -24.39 16.87 26.72
C GLN A 178 -24.87 18.26 26.25
N GLU A 179 -25.13 18.45 24.96
CA GLU A 179 -25.89 19.61 24.47
C GLU A 179 -27.39 19.26 24.41
N GLU A 180 -28.05 19.29 25.57
CA GLU A 180 -29.46 19.67 25.80
C GLU A 180 -29.65 20.15 27.25
#